data_AF-A0A165KFI2-F1
#
_entry.id   AF-A0A165KFI2-F1
#
_cell.length_a   1.000
_cell.length_b   1.000
_cell.length_c   1.000
_cell.angle_alpha   90.00
_cell.angle_beta   90.00
_cell.angle_gamma   90.00
#
_symmetry.space_group_name_H-M   'P 1'
#
loop_
_entity.id
_entity.type
_entity.pdbx_description
1 polymer ?
#
loop_
_entity_poly.entity_id
_entity_poly.type
_entity_poly.pdbx_seq_one_letter_code
_entity_poly.pdbx_strand_id
1 'polypeptide(L)'
;MVWTAPTCDDLLVGPAITATLSAYPLPRPPPSEFENLAAVNTIQSRPDLFKIVTPIDADRFLQLLHDHPNQPYVRSVYLGLKEGFWPLADTRSSGAPDSADYSGHSVWTGDKLAFFEETRVEEVSSERWSPDFGPDLLPGMYSSPIFAVPKPHTSKFRMVVDHSAGEHSLNSFISREGVATKLDTVRDLGHFLRVVRSKSGLKLRLFKSDGSKAYRRAPAHPLWQIKQVVSVNNSRHVDRCCNFGTKSAGDIWFAIIALVLWAAQFVHGIEALLGYVDDVFSFDDFYKMVLYKPYNRLMAPKQAALLHLWDWVGIPHSDEKQVSGSPLVIIGFEVDPNLMTITMSEESRSDLISKIENFVSGRNSHDDGKRKLVKWQRLLGHANWALNAYPLLRPGLASSYDKIRGKTGSSWPVVLNTRVVRDLLWFARTLRSSPGVQLLDANDWQPHDADLTLYCDASLTGLGFWCPALRLGFAAEHADHNIIRNESLCVLSAMRWAASRTPKPTRVALYTDSQVSVDLFDSMKADLPYNQILLSAVEIMMSHSVSARVYHVSGTRNVVADALSRGRLDLAAQLSPGLVISRFQPPDISPPSVHVPNARIPRSRRGAKDSPSAASVDDGTVTL
;
A
#
# COMPACT_ATOMS: atom_id res chain seq x y z
N MET A 1 2.24 14.02 -8.92
CA MET A 1 3.09 14.71 -7.93
C MET A 1 3.44 13.75 -6.78
N VAL A 2 4.27 12.72 -7.02
CA VAL A 2 4.65 11.74 -5.96
C VAL A 2 6.10 11.26 -6.11
N TRP A 3 6.92 11.99 -6.86
CA TRP A 3 8.30 11.59 -7.14
C TRP A 3 9.20 12.80 -6.99
N THR A 4 10.16 12.72 -6.08
CA THR A 4 11.22 13.71 -5.95
C THR A 4 12.09 13.69 -7.20
N ALA A 5 12.78 14.80 -7.46
CA ALA A 5 13.80 14.84 -8.49
C ALA A 5 14.91 13.85 -8.12
N PRO A 6 15.35 12.98 -9.04
CA PRO A 6 16.54 12.17 -8.83
C PRO A 6 17.73 13.12 -8.73
N THR A 7 18.51 13.04 -7.65
CA THR A 7 19.80 13.72 -7.64
C THR A 7 20.81 12.80 -8.31
N CYS A 8 21.70 13.36 -9.14
CA CYS A 8 22.75 12.56 -9.79
C CYS A 8 23.74 11.96 -8.78
N ASP A 9 23.72 12.40 -7.53
CA ASP A 9 24.58 11.90 -6.45
C ASP A 9 23.86 10.86 -5.57
N ASP A 10 22.60 10.53 -5.86
CA ASP A 10 21.85 9.54 -5.10
C ASP A 10 22.50 8.16 -5.26
N LEU A 11 23.05 7.66 -4.15
CA LEU A 11 23.31 6.23 -3.97
C LEU A 11 21.99 5.48 -4.11
N LEU A 12 21.90 4.58 -5.09
CA LEU A 12 20.69 3.80 -5.38
C LEU A 12 20.51 2.70 -4.33
N VAL A 13 20.02 3.07 -3.16
CA VAL A 13 19.80 2.18 -2.01
C VAL A 13 18.31 2.11 -1.73
N GLY A 14 17.76 0.90 -1.71
CA GLY A 14 16.33 0.70 -1.43
C GLY A 14 15.94 1.18 -0.03
N PRO A 15 14.74 1.75 0.16
CA PRO A 15 14.18 2.01 1.49
C PRO A 15 14.26 0.82 2.45
N ALA A 16 14.07 -0.40 1.94
CA ALA A 16 14.22 -1.66 2.69
C ALA A 16 15.62 -1.84 3.27
N ILE A 17 16.64 -1.68 2.42
CA ILE A 17 18.05 -1.77 2.80
C ILE A 17 18.39 -0.67 3.81
N THR A 18 17.94 0.56 3.55
CA THR A 18 18.17 1.72 4.43
C THR A 18 17.56 1.50 5.82
N ALA A 19 16.39 0.85 5.90
CA ALA A 19 15.71 0.60 7.17
C ALA A 19 16.54 -0.24 8.14
N THR A 20 17.40 -1.14 7.64
CA THR A 20 18.24 -2.01 8.46
C THR A 20 19.23 -1.22 9.33
N LEU A 21 19.64 -0.03 8.89
CA LEU A 21 20.61 0.83 9.57
C LEU A 21 20.09 1.35 10.91
N SER A 22 18.77 1.47 11.06
CA SER A 22 18.12 2.01 12.27
C SER A 22 17.05 1.07 12.84
N ALA A 23 16.95 -0.16 12.34
CA ALA A 23 15.99 -1.14 12.82
C ALA A 23 16.31 -1.54 14.27
N TYR A 24 15.27 -1.68 15.09
CA TYR A 24 15.43 -2.23 16.43
C TYR A 24 15.74 -3.72 16.36
N PRO A 25 16.59 -4.26 17.26
CA PRO A 25 16.78 -5.69 17.42
C PRO A 25 15.46 -6.46 17.50
N LEU A 26 15.40 -7.60 16.81
CA LEU A 26 14.25 -8.48 16.90
C LEU A 26 14.07 -9.01 18.33
N PRO A 27 12.83 -9.16 18.79
CA PRO A 27 12.56 -9.54 20.17
C PRO A 27 12.98 -10.99 20.44
N ARG A 28 13.23 -11.25 21.71
CA ARG A 28 13.41 -12.58 22.29
C ARG A 28 12.20 -12.92 23.14
N PRO A 29 11.94 -14.21 23.44
CA PRO A 29 10.91 -14.56 24.41
C PRO A 29 11.23 -13.87 25.74
N PRO A 30 10.29 -13.13 26.35
CA PRO A 30 10.51 -12.51 27.64
C PRO A 30 10.62 -13.59 28.75
N PRO A 31 11.24 -13.28 29.91
CA PRO A 31 11.38 -14.22 31.01
C PRO A 31 10.09 -14.91 31.43
N SER A 32 8.96 -14.20 31.38
CA SER A 32 7.62 -14.72 31.71
C SER A 32 7.16 -15.88 30.83
N GLU A 33 7.67 -16.01 29.59
CA GLU A 33 7.37 -17.14 28.72
C GLU A 33 8.06 -18.43 29.20
N PHE A 34 9.20 -18.31 29.89
CA PHE A 34 9.91 -19.45 30.48
C PHE A 34 9.28 -19.92 31.81
N GLU A 35 8.37 -19.14 32.38
CA GLU A 35 7.60 -19.53 33.57
C GLU A 35 6.41 -20.46 33.22
N ASN A 36 6.09 -20.63 31.93
CA ASN A 36 5.09 -21.60 31.47
C ASN A 36 5.65 -23.03 31.58
N LEU A 37 5.55 -23.62 32.76
CA LEU A 37 6.07 -24.96 33.05
C LEU A 37 5.45 -26.03 32.16
N ALA A 38 4.19 -25.90 31.76
CA ALA A 38 3.54 -26.83 30.83
C ALA A 38 4.29 -26.86 29.48
N ALA A 39 4.57 -25.69 28.91
CA ALA A 39 5.31 -25.58 27.67
C ALA A 39 6.77 -26.02 27.80
N VAL A 40 7.47 -25.55 28.84
CA VAL A 40 8.89 -25.86 29.07
C VAL A 40 9.11 -27.36 29.29
N ASN A 41 8.29 -28.00 30.12
CA ASN A 41 8.40 -29.44 30.38
C ASN A 41 8.10 -30.27 29.13
N THR A 42 7.09 -29.90 28.34
CA THR A 42 6.80 -30.58 27.07
C THR A 42 7.96 -30.41 26.08
N ILE A 43 8.56 -29.21 25.95
CA ILE A 43 9.71 -28.97 25.06
C ILE A 43 10.92 -29.82 25.47
N GLN A 44 11.22 -29.88 26.76
CA GLN A 44 12.35 -30.65 27.29
C GLN A 44 12.15 -32.17 27.17
N SER A 45 10.92 -32.66 27.38
CA SER A 45 10.61 -34.09 27.32
C SER A 45 10.42 -34.63 25.91
N ARG A 46 10.17 -33.75 24.92
CA ARG A 46 9.91 -34.12 23.52
C ARG A 46 10.83 -33.37 22.53
N PRO A 47 12.17 -33.54 22.64
CA PRO A 47 13.11 -32.92 21.70
C PRO A 47 12.92 -33.42 20.26
N ASP A 48 12.26 -34.56 20.07
CA ASP A 48 11.85 -35.07 18.75
C ASP A 48 10.85 -34.15 18.04
N LEU A 49 10.09 -33.33 18.78
CA LEU A 49 9.08 -32.43 18.22
C LEU A 49 9.62 -31.04 17.90
N PHE A 50 10.58 -30.56 18.69
CA PHE A 50 11.07 -29.18 18.61
C PHE A 50 12.49 -29.12 18.05
N LYS A 51 12.68 -28.39 16.96
CA LYS A 51 14.00 -28.26 16.30
C LYS A 51 14.10 -26.92 15.58
N ILE A 52 15.29 -26.34 15.57
CA ILE A 52 15.59 -25.18 14.72
C ILE A 52 15.97 -25.71 13.34
N VAL A 53 15.14 -25.41 12.34
CA VAL A 53 15.30 -25.91 10.97
C VAL A 53 15.32 -24.74 10.00
N THR A 54 16.48 -24.51 9.38
CA THR A 54 16.66 -23.54 8.31
C THR A 54 17.82 -23.96 7.41
N PRO A 55 17.72 -23.74 6.08
CA PRO A 55 18.87 -23.91 5.18
C PRO A 55 19.83 -22.73 5.23
N ILE A 56 19.44 -21.59 5.83
CA ILE A 56 20.28 -20.40 5.91
C ILE A 56 21.39 -20.67 6.92
N ASP A 57 22.63 -20.58 6.47
CA ASP A 57 23.80 -20.75 7.31
C ASP A 57 23.99 -19.49 8.18
N ALA A 58 23.64 -19.61 9.45
CA ALA A 58 23.71 -18.51 10.41
C ALA A 58 25.14 -17.96 10.59
N ASP A 59 26.16 -18.81 10.49
CA ASP A 59 27.55 -18.38 10.68
C ASP A 59 28.04 -17.60 9.46
N ARG A 60 27.71 -18.08 8.26
CA ARG A 60 27.93 -17.32 7.01
C ARG A 60 27.15 -16.02 6.98
N PHE A 61 25.90 -16.02 7.45
CA PHE A 61 25.07 -14.82 7.57
C PHE A 61 25.73 -13.78 8.49
N LEU A 62 26.25 -14.21 9.64
CA LEU A 62 26.95 -13.31 10.57
C LEU A 62 28.26 -12.80 9.97
N GLN A 63 29.02 -13.67 9.30
CA GLN A 63 30.26 -13.29 8.61
C GLN A 63 29.99 -12.24 7.51
N LEU A 64 28.95 -12.44 6.72
CA LEU A 64 28.53 -11.55 5.65
C LEU A 64 28.22 -10.13 6.14
N LEU A 65 27.74 -10.02 7.38
CA LEU A 65 27.26 -8.78 7.98
C LEU A 65 28.19 -8.23 9.06
N HIS A 66 29.45 -8.68 9.08
CA HIS A 66 30.44 -8.24 10.06
C HIS A 66 30.60 -6.71 10.10
N ASP A 67 30.58 -6.06 8.92
CA ASP A 67 30.78 -4.62 8.80
C ASP A 67 29.47 -3.80 8.79
N HIS A 68 28.32 -4.46 9.03
CA HIS A 68 27.04 -3.75 9.11
C HIS A 68 27.04 -2.78 10.30
N PRO A 69 26.65 -1.50 10.14
CA PRO A 69 26.76 -0.51 11.21
C PRO A 69 25.82 -0.79 12.40
N ASN A 70 24.66 -1.39 12.15
CA ASN A 70 23.71 -1.80 13.19
C ASN A 70 23.96 -3.26 13.64
N GLN A 71 25.08 -3.50 14.30
CA GLN A 71 25.43 -4.82 14.84
C GLN A 71 24.40 -5.41 15.83
N PRO A 72 23.73 -4.64 16.71
CA PRO A 72 22.67 -5.17 17.57
C PRO A 72 21.53 -5.84 16.77
N TYR A 73 21.10 -5.22 15.67
CA TYR A 73 20.07 -5.78 14.80
C TYR A 73 20.55 -7.06 14.11
N VAL A 74 21.75 -7.04 13.51
CA VAL A 74 22.34 -8.24 12.88
C VAL A 74 22.43 -9.41 13.86
N ARG A 75 22.94 -9.17 15.08
CA ARG A 75 23.05 -10.20 16.12
C ARG A 75 21.70 -10.77 16.51
N SER A 76 20.64 -9.95 16.57
CA SER A 76 19.29 -10.45 16.87
C SER A 76 18.75 -11.39 15.79
N VAL A 77 19.04 -11.12 14.51
CA VAL A 77 18.65 -11.99 13.39
C VAL A 77 19.48 -13.27 13.38
N TYR A 78 20.78 -13.17 13.63
CA TYR A 78 21.66 -14.33 13.82
C TYR A 78 21.15 -15.28 14.93
N LEU A 79 20.81 -14.72 16.10
CA LEU A 79 20.23 -15.50 17.20
C LEU A 79 18.89 -16.13 16.81
N GLY A 80 18.06 -15.43 16.03
CA GLY A 80 16.83 -15.99 15.48
C GLY A 80 17.06 -17.17 14.53
N LEU A 81 18.14 -17.15 13.73
CA LEU A 81 18.53 -18.27 12.88
C LEU A 81 19.08 -19.47 13.69
N LYS A 82 19.80 -19.23 14.79
CA LYS A 82 20.39 -20.28 15.64
C LYS A 82 19.40 -20.90 16.64
N GLU A 83 18.54 -20.08 17.22
CA GLU A 83 17.70 -20.43 18.38
C GLU A 83 16.20 -20.28 18.09
N GLY A 84 15.85 -19.80 16.90
CA GLY A 84 14.49 -19.56 16.46
C GLY A 84 13.97 -18.15 16.77
N PHE A 85 13.14 -17.62 15.87
CA PHE A 85 12.56 -16.29 15.96
C PHE A 85 11.35 -16.26 16.90
N TRP A 86 11.28 -15.22 17.74
CA TRP A 86 10.10 -14.90 18.55
C TRP A 86 9.25 -13.84 17.83
N PRO A 87 7.93 -14.04 17.69
CA PRO A 87 7.09 -13.21 16.83
C PRO A 87 6.61 -11.90 17.46
N LEU A 88 7.29 -11.37 18.49
CA LEU A 88 6.81 -10.27 19.34
C LEU A 88 5.48 -10.61 20.04
N ALA A 89 5.32 -11.87 20.46
CA ALA A 89 4.15 -12.29 21.21
C ALA A 89 4.33 -12.00 22.71
N ASP A 90 3.23 -11.60 23.34
CA ASP A 90 3.04 -11.66 24.79
C ASP A 90 1.87 -12.59 25.06
N THR A 91 2.16 -13.85 25.39
CA THR A 91 1.12 -14.86 25.58
C THR A 91 0.61 -14.92 27.02
N ARG A 92 1.13 -14.07 27.90
CA ARG A 92 0.79 -14.03 29.34
C ARG A 92 -0.09 -12.84 29.71
N SER A 93 -0.04 -11.75 28.95
CA SER A 93 -0.80 -10.52 29.22
C SER A 93 -2.32 -10.65 29.24
N SER A 94 -2.89 -11.68 28.61
CA SER A 94 -4.34 -11.78 28.38
C SER A 94 -5.06 -12.84 29.23
N GLY A 95 -4.40 -13.44 30.24
CA GLY A 95 -4.97 -14.55 31.01
C GLY A 95 -5.30 -15.79 30.17
N ALA A 96 -4.61 -15.95 29.03
CA ALA A 96 -4.82 -17.08 28.13
C ALA A 96 -4.45 -18.41 28.80
N PRO A 97 -5.12 -19.53 28.44
CA PRO A 97 -4.79 -20.84 28.97
C PRO A 97 -3.39 -21.29 28.51
N ASP A 98 -2.78 -22.24 29.22
CA ASP A 98 -1.48 -22.76 28.80
C ASP A 98 -1.58 -23.63 27.53
N SER A 99 -2.72 -24.28 27.31
CA SER A 99 -3.05 -25.04 26.09
C SER A 99 -4.39 -24.60 25.51
N ALA A 100 -4.51 -24.59 24.17
CA ALA A 100 -5.78 -24.33 23.50
C ALA A 100 -5.92 -25.12 22.20
N ASP A 101 -7.07 -25.76 22.01
CA ASP A 101 -7.37 -26.47 20.76
C ASP A 101 -8.50 -25.75 20.02
N TYR A 102 -8.13 -24.98 19.01
CA TYR A 102 -9.06 -24.36 18.08
C TYR A 102 -9.15 -25.14 16.76
N SER A 103 -8.53 -26.32 16.66
CA SER A 103 -8.62 -27.11 15.43
C SER A 103 -10.08 -27.50 15.16
N GLY A 104 -10.55 -27.26 13.94
CA GLY A 104 -11.94 -27.50 13.60
C GLY A 104 -12.25 -29.00 13.57
N HIS A 105 -13.45 -29.40 14.00
CA HIS A 105 -13.92 -30.80 13.95
C HIS A 105 -14.26 -31.31 12.54
N SER A 106 -13.98 -30.53 11.49
CA SER A 106 -14.32 -30.91 10.12
C SER A 106 -13.33 -31.93 9.59
N VAL A 107 -13.83 -33.13 9.27
CA VAL A 107 -13.03 -34.18 8.63
C VAL A 107 -12.67 -33.75 7.22
N TRP A 108 -11.38 -33.80 6.89
CA TRP A 108 -10.89 -33.55 5.55
C TRP A 108 -11.08 -34.80 4.70
N THR A 109 -11.64 -34.64 3.50
CA THR A 109 -11.91 -35.74 2.56
C THR A 109 -11.58 -35.33 1.11
N GLY A 110 -11.48 -36.33 0.23
CA GLY A 110 -11.23 -36.12 -1.21
C GLY A 110 -9.95 -35.36 -1.50
N ASP A 111 -9.99 -34.46 -2.48
CA ASP A 111 -8.83 -33.70 -2.98
C ASP A 111 -8.13 -32.88 -1.89
N LYS A 112 -8.87 -32.38 -0.91
CA LYS A 112 -8.29 -31.60 0.19
C LYS A 112 -7.41 -32.49 1.08
N LEU A 113 -7.87 -33.70 1.37
CA LEU A 113 -7.08 -34.65 2.15
C LEU A 113 -5.85 -35.10 1.37
N ALA A 114 -6.00 -35.42 0.08
CA ALA A 114 -4.86 -35.78 -0.78
C ALA A 114 -3.80 -34.66 -0.82
N PHE A 115 -4.23 -33.40 -0.94
CA PHE A 115 -3.35 -32.24 -0.87
C PHE A 115 -2.66 -32.08 0.49
N PHE A 116 -3.38 -32.30 1.60
CA PHE A 116 -2.77 -32.29 2.94
C PHE A 116 -1.71 -33.39 3.07
N GLU A 117 -2.00 -34.60 2.61
CA GLU A 117 -1.06 -35.72 2.68
C GLU A 117 0.23 -35.46 1.90
N GLU A 118 0.13 -34.90 0.69
CA GLU A 118 1.29 -34.45 -0.09
C GLU A 118 2.08 -33.37 0.65
N THR A 119 1.38 -32.36 1.20
CA THR A 119 2.00 -31.28 1.98
C THR A 119 2.69 -31.81 3.23
N ARG A 120 2.06 -32.77 3.92
CA ARG A 120 2.60 -33.43 5.12
C ARG A 120 3.90 -34.15 4.79
N VAL A 121 3.92 -34.97 3.74
CA VAL A 121 5.13 -35.67 3.31
C VAL A 121 6.25 -34.68 3.00
N GLU A 122 5.96 -33.59 2.29
CA GLU A 122 6.95 -32.57 1.95
C GLU A 122 7.49 -31.82 3.18
N GLU A 123 6.62 -31.38 4.09
CA GLU A 123 7.00 -30.60 5.26
C GLU A 123 7.72 -31.46 6.32
N VAL A 124 7.30 -32.72 6.51
CA VAL A 124 7.97 -33.67 7.42
C VAL A 124 9.33 -34.11 6.86
N SER A 125 9.42 -34.44 5.56
CA SER A 125 10.71 -34.81 4.93
C SER A 125 11.73 -33.68 4.94
N SER A 126 11.24 -32.43 4.91
CA SER A 126 12.08 -31.24 5.08
C SER A 126 12.34 -30.87 6.55
N GLU A 127 11.86 -31.69 7.50
CA GLU A 127 11.88 -31.46 8.95
C GLU A 127 11.21 -30.16 9.42
N ARG A 128 10.47 -29.44 8.55
CA ARG A 128 9.75 -28.23 8.93
C ARG A 128 8.55 -28.55 9.81
N TRP A 129 8.00 -29.75 9.65
CA TRP A 129 7.05 -30.35 10.58
C TRP A 129 7.71 -31.48 11.38
N SER A 130 7.28 -31.65 12.63
CA SER A 130 7.67 -32.82 13.43
C SER A 130 7.10 -34.12 12.86
N PRO A 131 7.61 -35.29 13.29
CA PRO A 131 6.86 -36.53 13.20
C PRO A 131 5.48 -36.39 13.85
N ASP A 132 4.54 -37.25 13.44
CA ASP A 132 3.22 -37.34 14.09
C ASP A 132 3.42 -37.78 15.55
N PHE A 133 2.79 -37.07 16.48
CA PHE A 133 2.89 -37.38 17.91
C PHE A 133 1.60 -37.91 18.52
N GLY A 134 0.60 -38.22 17.68
CA GLY A 134 -0.66 -38.80 18.09
C GLY A 134 -1.80 -37.78 18.22
N PRO A 135 -2.99 -38.25 18.62
CA PRO A 135 -4.21 -37.47 18.54
C PRO A 135 -4.34 -36.41 19.64
N ASP A 136 -3.61 -36.53 20.75
CA ASP A 136 -3.78 -35.68 21.93
C ASP A 136 -2.77 -34.53 21.95
N LEU A 137 -3.25 -33.31 22.23
CA LEU A 137 -2.35 -32.17 22.47
C LEU A 137 -1.57 -32.42 23.77
N LEU A 138 -0.28 -32.15 23.74
CA LEU A 138 0.53 -32.13 24.94
C LEU A 138 0.32 -30.80 25.71
N PRO A 139 0.63 -30.77 27.02
CA PRO A 139 0.59 -29.53 27.79
C PRO A 139 1.41 -28.41 27.14
N GLY A 140 0.89 -27.18 27.15
CA GLY A 140 1.50 -26.01 26.52
C GLY A 140 1.16 -25.80 25.04
N MET A 141 0.51 -26.77 24.39
CA MET A 141 0.27 -26.74 22.95
C MET A 141 -0.96 -25.94 22.53
N TYR A 142 -0.81 -25.22 21.42
CA TYR A 142 -1.93 -24.59 20.71
C TYR A 142 -2.10 -25.22 19.33
N SER A 143 -3.35 -25.43 18.92
CA SER A 143 -3.68 -25.80 17.55
C SER A 143 -4.67 -24.80 16.95
N SER A 144 -4.36 -24.29 15.76
CA SER A 144 -5.23 -23.40 15.00
C SER A 144 -5.93 -24.17 13.87
N PRO A 145 -7.13 -23.74 13.43
CA PRO A 145 -7.75 -24.31 12.24
C PRO A 145 -6.84 -24.16 11.02
N ILE A 146 -6.83 -25.21 10.20
CA ILE A 146 -6.22 -25.14 8.88
C ILE A 146 -7.26 -25.37 7.79
N PHE A 147 -7.02 -24.80 6.61
CA PHE A 147 -7.90 -24.88 5.46
C PHE A 147 -7.11 -25.06 4.16
N ALA A 148 -7.62 -25.88 3.25
CA ALA A 148 -7.18 -25.92 1.86
C ALA A 148 -8.03 -24.95 1.02
N VAL A 149 -7.39 -23.94 0.46
CA VAL A 149 -8.03 -22.93 -0.40
C VAL A 149 -7.51 -23.11 -1.84
N PRO A 150 -8.38 -23.17 -2.87
CA PRO A 150 -7.92 -23.21 -4.25
C PRO A 150 -7.05 -21.99 -4.57
N LYS A 151 -5.93 -22.20 -5.26
CA LYS A 151 -5.16 -21.09 -5.85
C LYS A 151 -5.95 -20.54 -7.04
N PRO A 152 -6.12 -19.21 -7.16
CA PRO A 152 -6.83 -18.61 -8.28
C PRO A 152 -6.31 -19.14 -9.62
N HIS A 153 -7.23 -19.44 -10.55
CA HIS A 153 -6.92 -19.90 -11.92
C HIS A 153 -6.12 -21.21 -12.01
N THR A 154 -6.08 -22.03 -10.96
CA THR A 154 -5.42 -23.35 -10.98
C THR A 154 -6.26 -24.40 -10.26
N SER A 155 -6.00 -25.68 -10.53
CA SER A 155 -6.52 -26.81 -9.75
C SER A 155 -5.74 -27.06 -8.44
N LYS A 156 -4.66 -26.31 -8.18
CA LYS A 156 -3.79 -26.50 -7.01
C LYS A 156 -4.40 -25.84 -5.78
N PHE A 157 -4.21 -26.45 -4.62
CA PHE A 157 -4.57 -25.84 -3.34
C PHE A 157 -3.39 -25.06 -2.73
N ARG A 158 -3.72 -24.20 -1.77
CA ARG A 158 -2.78 -23.67 -0.77
C ARG A 158 -3.33 -23.99 0.62
N MET A 159 -2.44 -24.37 1.51
CA MET A 159 -2.76 -24.51 2.92
C MET A 159 -2.76 -23.13 3.58
N VAL A 160 -3.79 -22.85 4.37
CA VAL A 160 -3.93 -21.61 5.16
C VAL A 160 -4.09 -22.03 6.61
N VAL A 161 -3.25 -21.49 7.49
CA VAL A 161 -3.37 -21.65 8.94
C VAL A 161 -4.02 -20.38 9.48
N ASP A 162 -5.20 -20.51 10.11
CA ASP A 162 -5.93 -19.37 10.64
C ASP A 162 -5.50 -19.06 12.07
N HIS A 163 -4.35 -18.41 12.18
CA HIS A 163 -3.80 -17.90 13.45
C HIS A 163 -4.64 -16.79 14.09
N SER A 164 -5.73 -16.37 13.46
CA SER A 164 -6.68 -15.38 14.00
C SER A 164 -7.97 -16.01 14.52
N ALA A 165 -8.11 -17.34 14.48
CA ALA A 165 -9.27 -18.04 15.02
C ALA A 165 -9.14 -18.32 16.53
N GLY A 166 -10.27 -18.25 17.23
CA GLY A 166 -10.36 -18.47 18.68
C GLY A 166 -10.29 -17.18 19.51
N GLU A 167 -10.72 -17.26 20.77
CA GLU A 167 -10.71 -16.14 21.73
C GLU A 167 -9.27 -15.70 22.04
N HIS A 168 -8.38 -16.66 22.28
CA HIS A 168 -6.95 -16.45 22.49
C HIS A 168 -6.14 -16.91 21.26
N SER A 169 -6.52 -16.41 20.08
CA SER A 169 -5.83 -16.72 18.82
C SER A 169 -4.34 -16.33 18.86
N LEU A 170 -3.47 -17.01 18.11
CA LEU A 170 -2.04 -16.67 18.10
C LEU A 170 -1.75 -15.22 17.69
N ASN A 171 -2.53 -14.69 16.73
CA ASN A 171 -2.40 -13.31 16.28
C ASN A 171 -2.94 -12.29 17.28
N SER A 172 -3.69 -12.66 18.31
CA SER A 172 -4.09 -11.72 19.36
C SER A 172 -2.95 -11.44 20.35
N PHE A 173 -1.99 -12.35 20.49
CA PHE A 173 -0.79 -12.16 21.32
C PHE A 173 0.27 -11.27 20.69
N ILE A 174 0.24 -11.08 19.37
CA ILE A 174 1.26 -10.33 18.63
C ILE A 174 0.81 -8.87 18.52
N SER A 175 1.54 -7.96 19.15
CA SER A 175 1.28 -6.53 19.02
C SER A 175 1.55 -6.03 17.60
N ARG A 176 0.80 -5.00 17.16
CA ARG A 176 1.15 -4.23 15.97
C ARG A 176 2.16 -3.13 16.26
N GLU A 177 2.30 -2.75 17.54
CA GLU A 177 3.27 -1.77 17.98
C GLU A 177 4.65 -2.44 17.99
N GLY A 178 5.57 -1.95 17.17
CA GLY A 178 6.91 -2.53 16.96
C GLY A 178 7.15 -3.11 15.57
N VAL A 179 6.12 -3.19 14.71
CA VAL A 179 6.28 -3.59 13.30
C VAL A 179 6.87 -2.44 12.48
N ALA A 180 8.10 -2.60 11.98
CA ALA A 180 8.85 -1.56 11.28
C ALA A 180 9.28 -1.94 9.84
N THR A 181 8.60 -2.90 9.22
CA THR A 181 8.93 -3.36 7.86
C THR A 181 8.68 -2.27 6.82
N LYS A 182 9.74 -1.89 6.10
CA LYS A 182 9.67 -0.96 4.97
C LYS A 182 9.84 -1.74 3.66
N LEU A 183 8.77 -1.89 2.89
CA LEU A 183 8.85 -2.58 1.60
C LEU A 183 9.23 -1.60 0.49
N ASP A 184 10.10 -2.04 -0.42
CA ASP A 184 10.41 -1.29 -1.63
C ASP A 184 9.27 -1.45 -2.64
N THR A 185 8.96 -0.40 -3.36
CA THR A 185 7.82 -0.36 -4.26
C THR A 185 8.26 -0.26 -5.71
N VAL A 186 7.33 -0.48 -6.63
CA VAL A 186 7.52 -0.15 -8.05
C VAL A 186 7.87 1.33 -8.23
N ARG A 187 7.56 2.15 -7.21
CA ARG A 187 7.98 3.53 -7.22
C ARG A 187 9.50 3.65 -7.07
N ASP A 188 10.07 3.04 -6.05
CA ASP A 188 11.53 3.07 -5.83
C ASP A 188 12.30 2.59 -7.07
N LEU A 189 11.78 1.58 -7.79
CA LEU A 189 12.32 1.17 -9.09
C LEU A 189 12.24 2.27 -10.15
N GLY A 190 11.10 2.93 -10.29
CA GLY A 190 10.94 4.06 -11.21
C GLY A 190 11.90 5.20 -10.91
N HIS A 191 12.20 5.48 -9.64
CA HIS A 191 13.23 6.45 -9.25
C HIS A 191 14.63 5.99 -9.70
N PHE A 192 15.02 4.74 -9.43
CA PHE A 192 16.33 4.22 -9.86
C PHE A 192 16.51 4.25 -11.38
N LEU A 193 15.47 3.86 -12.13
CA LEU A 193 15.50 3.91 -13.60
C LEU A 193 15.70 5.33 -14.12
N ARG A 194 15.09 6.33 -13.47
CA ARG A 194 15.27 7.75 -13.83
C ARG A 194 16.70 8.23 -13.56
N VAL A 195 17.27 7.92 -12.40
CA VAL A 195 18.66 8.27 -12.07
C VAL A 195 19.63 7.66 -13.10
N VAL A 196 19.42 6.40 -13.49
CA VAL A 196 20.30 5.75 -14.46
C VAL A 196 20.11 6.27 -15.88
N ARG A 197 18.88 6.65 -16.25
CA ARG A 197 18.57 7.26 -17.54
C ARG A 197 19.17 8.66 -17.68
N SER A 198 19.19 9.46 -16.60
CA SER A 198 19.81 10.80 -16.63
C SER A 198 21.33 10.73 -16.79
N LYS A 199 21.96 9.64 -16.30
CA LYS A 199 23.40 9.39 -16.43
C LYS A 199 23.78 8.66 -17.71
N SER A 200 22.86 7.88 -18.31
CA SER A 200 23.19 6.96 -19.40
C SER A 200 22.04 6.72 -20.39
N GLY A 201 22.39 6.60 -21.68
CA GLY A 201 21.47 6.16 -22.73
C GLY A 201 21.35 4.64 -22.84
N LEU A 202 21.79 3.87 -21.84
CA LEU A 202 21.86 2.41 -21.93
C LEU A 202 20.49 1.80 -22.16
N LYS A 203 20.46 0.74 -22.96
CA LYS A 203 19.31 -0.15 -23.04
C LYS A 203 19.36 -1.06 -21.83
N LEU A 204 18.27 -1.11 -21.06
CA LEU A 204 18.20 -1.84 -19.80
C LEU A 204 17.37 -3.12 -19.93
N ARG A 205 17.72 -4.13 -19.13
CA ARG A 205 16.93 -5.34 -18.88
C ARG A 205 16.61 -5.39 -17.39
N LEU A 206 15.33 -5.53 -17.07
CA LEU A 206 14.90 -5.81 -15.70
C LEU A 206 15.14 -7.27 -15.37
N PHE A 207 15.36 -7.55 -14.09
CA PHE A 207 15.29 -8.90 -13.56
C PHE A 207 14.51 -8.94 -12.25
N LYS A 208 13.95 -10.12 -11.98
CA LYS A 208 13.25 -10.45 -10.74
C LYS A 208 13.66 -11.84 -10.30
N SER A 209 14.00 -11.96 -9.02
CA SER A 209 14.44 -13.18 -8.37
C SER A 209 13.58 -13.46 -7.15
N ASP A 210 13.09 -14.69 -7.04
CA ASP A 210 12.23 -15.17 -5.95
C ASP A 210 13.00 -16.18 -5.10
N GLY A 211 12.98 -15.95 -3.79
CA GLY A 211 13.47 -16.88 -2.78
C GLY A 211 12.41 -17.95 -2.45
N SER A 212 12.76 -19.22 -2.63
CA SER A 212 11.83 -20.33 -2.48
C SER A 212 11.35 -20.52 -1.04
N LYS A 213 10.03 -20.40 -0.83
CA LYS A 213 9.34 -20.61 0.46
C LYS A 213 9.84 -19.68 1.59
N ALA A 214 10.16 -18.43 1.28
CA ALA A 214 10.53 -17.33 2.20
C ALA A 214 10.24 -17.57 3.69
N TYR A 215 8.99 -17.47 4.13
CA TYR A 215 8.63 -17.60 5.56
C TYR A 215 9.01 -18.94 6.18
N ARG A 216 8.98 -20.03 5.40
CA ARG A 216 9.38 -21.37 5.84
C ARG A 216 10.89 -21.51 6.04
N ARG A 217 11.69 -20.48 5.71
CA ARG A 217 13.14 -20.43 5.94
C ARG A 217 13.51 -19.75 7.25
N ALA A 218 12.54 -19.10 7.90
CA ALA A 218 12.70 -18.58 9.26
C ALA A 218 12.22 -19.64 10.27
N PRO A 219 13.11 -20.20 11.11
CA PRO A 219 12.70 -21.13 12.16
C PRO A 219 12.03 -20.36 13.30
N ALA A 220 10.94 -20.87 13.86
CA ALA A 220 10.32 -20.29 15.04
C ALA A 220 11.08 -20.74 16.30
N HIS A 221 11.10 -19.91 17.36
CA HIS A 221 11.61 -20.31 18.67
C HIS A 221 10.78 -21.47 19.24
N PRO A 222 11.32 -22.45 19.99
CA PRO A 222 10.56 -23.60 20.50
C PRO A 222 9.32 -23.24 21.32
N LEU A 223 9.41 -22.18 22.14
CA LEU A 223 8.26 -21.61 22.89
C LEU A 223 7.15 -21.06 21.98
N TRP A 224 7.46 -20.77 20.72
CA TRP A 224 6.46 -20.44 19.70
C TRP A 224 6.05 -21.67 18.89
N GLN A 225 6.98 -22.56 18.56
CA GLN A 225 6.69 -23.82 17.85
C GLN A 225 5.60 -24.63 18.56
N ILE A 226 5.66 -24.73 19.89
CA ILE A 226 4.65 -25.44 20.70
C ILE A 226 3.23 -24.90 20.49
N LYS A 227 3.11 -23.63 20.10
CA LYS A 227 1.82 -22.99 19.83
C LYS A 227 1.34 -23.16 18.38
N GLN A 228 2.12 -23.80 17.52
CA GLN A 228 1.83 -23.97 16.09
C GLN A 228 1.56 -25.44 15.73
N VAL A 229 0.65 -26.10 16.44
CA VAL A 229 0.25 -27.48 16.09
C VAL A 229 -0.71 -27.48 14.91
N VAL A 230 -0.32 -28.22 13.87
CA VAL A 230 -1.14 -28.53 12.70
C VAL A 230 -1.90 -29.82 12.97
N SER A 231 -3.24 -29.75 12.93
CA SER A 231 -4.12 -30.90 13.20
C SER A 231 -5.02 -31.19 11.99
N VAL A 232 -4.99 -32.42 11.47
CA VAL A 232 -5.94 -32.93 10.47
C VAL A 232 -6.25 -34.39 10.73
N ASN A 233 -7.53 -34.76 10.76
CA ASN A 233 -7.99 -36.15 10.86
C ASN A 233 -7.23 -36.98 11.93
N ASN A 234 -7.06 -36.43 13.14
CA ASN A 234 -6.33 -37.02 14.27
C ASN A 234 -4.80 -37.17 14.11
N SER A 235 -4.22 -36.67 13.02
CA SER A 235 -2.77 -36.56 12.85
C SER A 235 -2.31 -35.17 13.29
N ARG A 236 -1.26 -35.11 14.12
CA ARG A 236 -0.78 -33.83 14.70
C ARG A 236 0.72 -33.66 14.55
N HIS A 237 1.10 -32.48 14.09
CA HIS A 237 2.50 -32.11 13.85
C HIS A 237 2.79 -30.73 14.44
N VAL A 238 3.98 -30.55 15.01
CA VAL A 238 4.49 -29.24 15.40
C VAL A 238 5.08 -28.56 14.18
N ASP A 239 4.60 -27.36 13.85
CA ASP A 239 5.20 -26.53 12.82
C ASP A 239 6.40 -25.74 13.39
N ARG A 240 7.59 -26.07 12.90
CA ARG A 240 8.87 -25.56 13.42
C ARG A 240 9.30 -24.24 12.80
N CYS A 241 8.65 -23.81 11.71
CA CYS A 241 9.01 -22.59 10.99
C CYS A 241 7.90 -21.54 11.08
N CYS A 242 8.23 -20.29 10.72
CA CYS A 242 7.21 -19.29 10.47
C CYS A 242 6.31 -19.72 9.31
N ASN A 243 5.05 -19.28 9.33
CA ASN A 243 4.06 -19.67 8.33
C ASN A 243 3.20 -18.47 7.87
N PHE A 244 2.51 -18.66 6.75
CA PHE A 244 1.48 -17.73 6.31
C PHE A 244 0.32 -17.74 7.30
N GLY A 245 -0.11 -16.55 7.71
CA GLY A 245 -1.19 -16.36 8.69
C GLY A 245 -0.70 -15.71 9.97
N THR A 246 0.57 -15.95 10.37
CA THR A 246 1.18 -15.26 11.50
C THR A 246 1.42 -13.78 11.20
N LYS A 247 0.98 -12.89 12.11
CA LYS A 247 1.03 -11.43 11.94
C LYS A 247 2.45 -10.89 11.68
N SER A 248 3.48 -11.45 12.32
CA SER A 248 4.88 -10.98 12.26
C SER A 248 5.81 -11.85 11.41
N ALA A 249 5.32 -12.93 10.78
CA ALA A 249 6.17 -13.77 9.93
C ALA A 249 6.78 -13.00 8.75
N GLY A 250 6.02 -12.04 8.20
CA GLY A 250 6.51 -11.13 7.17
C GLY A 250 7.68 -10.27 7.65
N ASP A 251 7.59 -9.73 8.87
CA ASP A 251 8.62 -8.87 9.46
C ASP A 251 9.91 -9.64 9.73
N ILE A 252 9.79 -10.87 10.22
CA ILE A 252 10.93 -11.76 10.46
C ILE A 252 11.65 -12.08 9.16
N TRP A 253 10.92 -12.50 8.12
CA TRP A 253 11.53 -12.78 6.82
C TRP A 253 12.16 -11.53 6.23
N PHE A 254 11.48 -10.39 6.35
CA PHE A 254 11.95 -9.13 5.85
C PHE A 254 13.27 -8.71 6.52
N ALA A 255 13.41 -8.91 7.83
CA ALA A 255 14.66 -8.67 8.55
C ALA A 255 15.84 -9.47 7.97
N ILE A 256 15.61 -10.74 7.62
CA ILE A 256 16.63 -11.61 7.01
C ILE A 256 17.00 -11.10 5.62
N ILE A 257 16.03 -10.95 4.72
CA ILE A 257 16.31 -10.62 3.32
C ILE A 257 16.85 -9.20 3.17
N ALA A 258 16.37 -8.22 3.93
CA ALA A 258 16.87 -6.85 3.86
C ALA A 258 18.34 -6.74 4.28
N LEU A 259 18.77 -7.51 5.29
CA LEU A 259 20.19 -7.59 5.66
C LEU A 259 21.02 -8.28 4.56
N VAL A 260 20.52 -9.36 3.95
CA VAL A 260 21.21 -9.98 2.80
C VAL A 260 21.33 -9.00 1.63
N LEU A 261 20.32 -8.18 1.37
CA LEU A 261 20.37 -7.13 0.34
C LEU A 261 21.33 -5.99 0.70
N TRP A 262 21.43 -5.64 1.99
CA TRP A 262 22.46 -4.70 2.45
C TRP A 262 23.85 -5.23 2.11
N ALA A 263 24.14 -6.49 2.43
CA ALA A 263 25.45 -7.07 2.12
C ALA A 263 25.67 -7.24 0.61
N ALA A 264 24.64 -7.62 -0.13
CA ALA A 264 24.70 -7.67 -1.59
C ALA A 264 25.19 -6.33 -2.16
N GLN A 265 24.66 -5.22 -1.66
CA GLN A 265 25.02 -3.89 -2.13
C GLN A 265 26.38 -3.41 -1.61
N PHE A 266 26.60 -3.45 -0.30
CA PHE A 266 27.75 -2.79 0.34
C PHE A 266 28.99 -3.68 0.49
N VAL A 267 28.83 -5.01 0.47
CA VAL A 267 29.94 -5.97 0.55
C VAL A 267 30.27 -6.55 -0.82
N HIS A 268 29.24 -6.88 -1.62
CA HIS A 268 29.42 -7.51 -2.94
C HIS A 268 29.27 -6.55 -4.14
N GLY A 269 28.94 -5.28 -3.91
CA GLY A 269 28.85 -4.27 -4.97
C GLY A 269 27.67 -4.46 -5.95
N ILE A 270 26.63 -5.18 -5.54
CA ILE A 270 25.41 -5.41 -6.33
C ILE A 270 24.45 -4.23 -6.11
N GLU A 271 24.64 -3.17 -6.89
CA GLU A 271 23.92 -1.91 -6.71
C GLU A 271 22.46 -1.94 -7.21
N ALA A 272 21.65 -1.02 -6.66
CA ALA A 272 20.27 -0.74 -7.08
C ALA A 272 19.30 -1.92 -6.89
N LEU A 273 19.50 -2.73 -5.85
CA LEU A 273 18.60 -3.82 -5.48
C LEU A 273 17.39 -3.29 -4.70
N LEU A 274 16.22 -3.85 -5.00
CA LEU A 274 14.97 -3.58 -4.30
C LEU A 274 14.31 -4.90 -3.87
N GLY A 275 13.66 -4.90 -2.71
CA GLY A 275 13.00 -6.06 -2.13
C GLY A 275 11.53 -5.80 -1.76
N TYR A 276 10.64 -6.68 -2.24
CA TYR A 276 9.23 -6.71 -1.85
C TYR A 276 8.82 -8.14 -1.46
N VAL A 277 8.74 -8.38 -0.14
CA VAL A 277 8.41 -9.70 0.43
C VAL A 277 9.42 -10.77 -0.02
N ASP A 278 9.08 -11.61 -0.98
CA ASP A 278 9.89 -12.70 -1.54
C ASP A 278 10.52 -12.36 -2.89
N ASP A 279 10.08 -11.29 -3.55
CA ASP A 279 10.63 -10.79 -4.81
C ASP A 279 11.78 -9.80 -4.55
N VAL A 280 12.94 -10.07 -5.14
CA VAL A 280 14.05 -9.12 -5.28
C VAL A 280 14.20 -8.73 -6.74
N PHE A 281 14.27 -7.44 -7.04
CA PHE A 281 14.29 -6.94 -8.41
C PHE A 281 15.26 -5.79 -8.59
N SER A 282 15.79 -5.69 -9.81
CA SER A 282 16.65 -4.60 -10.25
C SER A 282 16.78 -4.66 -11.78
N PHE A 283 17.84 -4.06 -12.32
CA PHE A 283 18.11 -3.97 -13.73
C PHE A 283 19.61 -4.01 -14.02
N ASP A 284 19.92 -4.40 -15.26
CA ASP A 284 21.26 -4.44 -15.84
C ASP A 284 21.25 -3.90 -17.28
N ASP A 285 22.45 -3.75 -17.84
CA ASP A 285 22.62 -3.58 -19.29
C ASP A 285 21.98 -4.74 -20.04
N PHE A 286 21.16 -4.42 -21.05
CA PHE A 286 20.38 -5.38 -21.81
C PHE A 286 21.22 -6.47 -22.50
N TYR A 287 22.43 -6.11 -22.93
CA TYR A 287 23.30 -6.97 -23.74
C TYR A 287 24.29 -7.77 -22.91
N LYS A 288 24.53 -7.38 -21.65
CA LYS A 288 25.44 -8.10 -20.76
C LYS A 288 24.73 -9.29 -20.16
N MET A 289 25.31 -10.46 -20.37
CA MET A 289 24.82 -11.72 -19.82
C MET A 289 26.01 -12.53 -19.30
N VAL A 290 25.79 -13.28 -18.23
CA VAL A 290 26.79 -14.18 -17.64
C VAL A 290 26.19 -15.56 -17.44
N LEU A 291 27.01 -16.60 -17.50
CA LEU A 291 26.56 -17.97 -17.24
C LEU A 291 26.39 -18.19 -15.73
N TYR A 292 25.16 -18.41 -15.29
CA TYR A 292 24.90 -18.94 -13.96
C TYR A 292 24.92 -20.47 -14.02
N LYS A 293 26.06 -21.05 -13.61
CA LYS A 293 26.33 -22.48 -13.73
C LYS A 293 25.29 -23.40 -13.06
N PRO A 294 24.75 -23.11 -11.87
CA PRO A 294 23.79 -24.00 -11.22
C PRO A 294 22.54 -24.31 -12.05
N TYR A 295 22.13 -23.38 -12.92
CA TYR A 295 21.04 -23.58 -13.88
C TYR A 295 21.50 -23.77 -15.32
N ASN A 296 22.81 -23.70 -15.55
CA ASN A 296 23.41 -23.71 -16.88
C ASN A 296 22.73 -22.71 -17.85
N ARG A 297 22.42 -21.50 -17.35
CA ARG A 297 21.63 -20.49 -18.06
C ARG A 297 22.36 -19.15 -18.10
N LEU A 298 22.26 -18.44 -19.23
CA LEU A 298 22.70 -17.06 -19.33
C LEU A 298 21.71 -16.14 -18.61
N MET A 299 22.20 -15.33 -17.68
CA MET A 299 21.39 -14.45 -16.83
C MET A 299 22.01 -13.04 -16.76
N ALA A 300 21.22 -12.07 -16.31
CA ALA A 300 21.71 -10.72 -16.05
C ALA A 300 22.83 -10.76 -14.98
N PRO A 301 23.94 -10.01 -15.14
CA PRO A 301 25.09 -10.05 -14.23
C PRO A 301 24.75 -9.92 -12.75
N LYS A 302 23.97 -8.91 -12.36
CA LYS A 302 23.55 -8.69 -10.96
C LYS A 302 22.62 -9.80 -10.48
N GLN A 303 21.75 -10.31 -11.35
CA GLN A 303 20.89 -11.44 -11.00
C GLN A 303 21.72 -12.68 -10.67
N ALA A 304 22.68 -13.05 -11.53
CA ALA A 304 23.55 -14.19 -11.28
C ALA A 304 24.43 -13.99 -10.02
N ALA A 305 24.95 -12.78 -9.81
CA ALA A 305 25.71 -12.44 -8.60
C ALA A 305 24.86 -12.57 -7.32
N LEU A 306 23.61 -12.12 -7.36
CA LEU A 306 22.66 -12.27 -6.25
C LEU A 306 22.38 -13.75 -5.96
N LEU A 307 22.17 -14.56 -6.99
CA LEU A 307 21.93 -16.00 -6.80
C LEU A 307 23.17 -16.72 -6.24
N HIS A 308 24.38 -16.33 -6.67
CA HIS A 308 25.61 -16.85 -6.05
C HIS A 308 25.73 -16.48 -4.57
N LEU A 309 25.33 -15.27 -4.19
CA LEU A 309 25.25 -14.88 -2.77
C LEU A 309 24.22 -15.73 -2.02
N TRP A 310 23.06 -15.98 -2.63
CA TRP A 310 22.03 -16.84 -2.05
C TRP A 310 22.50 -18.29 -1.87
N ASP A 311 23.20 -18.86 -2.87
CA ASP A 311 23.82 -20.17 -2.77
C ASP A 311 24.81 -20.24 -1.61
N TRP A 312 25.60 -19.17 -1.45
CA TRP A 312 26.63 -19.10 -0.42
C TRP A 312 26.03 -18.98 0.98
N VAL A 313 25.01 -18.15 1.18
CA VAL A 313 24.36 -17.97 2.50
C VAL A 313 23.30 -19.06 2.80
N GLY A 314 22.88 -19.84 1.80
CA GLY A 314 21.91 -20.93 1.96
C GLY A 314 20.44 -20.51 1.78
N ILE A 315 20.16 -19.46 1.00
CA ILE A 315 18.78 -19.11 0.60
C ILE A 315 18.40 -19.98 -0.60
N PRO A 316 17.41 -20.88 -0.51
CA PRO A 316 17.01 -21.72 -1.63
C PRO A 316 16.26 -20.91 -2.69
N HIS A 317 16.46 -21.25 -3.95
CA HIS A 317 15.79 -20.64 -5.10
C HIS A 317 15.63 -21.68 -6.22
N SER A 318 14.73 -21.43 -7.17
CA SER A 318 14.46 -22.33 -8.32
C SER A 318 14.49 -21.58 -9.66
N ASP A 319 14.92 -22.28 -10.72
CA ASP A 319 15.25 -21.68 -12.03
C ASP A 319 14.03 -21.02 -12.68
N GLU A 320 12.88 -21.69 -12.62
CA GLU A 320 11.63 -21.27 -13.26
C GLU A 320 11.09 -19.94 -12.71
N LYS A 321 11.53 -19.55 -11.51
CA LYS A 321 11.12 -18.30 -10.88
C LYS A 321 12.09 -17.14 -11.10
N GLN A 322 13.29 -17.41 -11.62
CA GLN A 322 14.25 -16.35 -11.92
C GLN A 322 13.99 -15.85 -13.34
N VAL A 323 13.44 -14.65 -13.43
CA VAL A 323 12.94 -14.07 -14.69
C VAL A 323 13.68 -12.77 -15.01
N SER A 324 13.87 -12.49 -16.29
CA SER A 324 14.43 -11.22 -16.76
C SER A 324 13.85 -10.83 -18.11
N GLY A 325 13.76 -9.53 -18.39
CA GLY A 325 13.12 -9.03 -19.61
C GLY A 325 12.99 -7.51 -19.67
N SER A 326 12.43 -7.04 -20.78
CA SER A 326 12.01 -5.64 -20.99
C SER A 326 10.90 -5.66 -22.06
N PRO A 327 9.62 -5.49 -21.69
CA PRO A 327 9.11 -5.21 -20.34
C PRO A 327 9.19 -6.44 -19.40
N LEU A 328 9.01 -6.21 -18.10
CA LEU A 328 8.91 -7.27 -17.09
C LEU A 328 7.85 -6.91 -16.03
N VAL A 329 7.13 -7.93 -15.55
CA VAL A 329 6.15 -7.76 -14.46
C VAL A 329 6.88 -7.71 -13.11
N ILE A 330 6.85 -6.55 -12.45
CA ILE A 330 7.42 -6.31 -11.12
C ILE A 330 6.28 -6.01 -10.16
N ILE A 331 6.15 -6.82 -9.10
CA ILE A 331 5.07 -6.72 -8.10
C ILE A 331 3.68 -6.50 -8.73
N GLY A 332 3.38 -7.15 -9.86
CA GLY A 332 2.08 -7.05 -10.53
C GLY A 332 1.87 -5.83 -11.46
N PHE A 333 2.91 -5.03 -11.71
CA PHE A 333 2.92 -3.98 -12.74
C PHE A 333 3.85 -4.35 -13.88
N GLU A 334 3.45 -4.06 -15.11
CA GLU A 334 4.32 -4.17 -16.27
C GLU A 334 5.22 -2.94 -16.32
N VAL A 335 6.53 -3.16 -16.22
CA VAL A 335 7.54 -2.11 -16.24
C VAL A 335 8.38 -2.25 -17.50
N ASP A 336 8.43 -1.20 -18.30
CA ASP A 336 9.36 -1.09 -19.42
C ASP A 336 10.46 -0.07 -19.07
N PRO A 337 11.70 -0.51 -18.80
CA PRO A 337 12.78 0.40 -18.44
C PRO A 337 13.32 1.21 -19.62
N ASN A 338 12.95 0.86 -20.86
CA ASN A 338 13.43 1.51 -22.08
C ASN A 338 12.41 2.51 -22.62
N LEU A 339 11.12 2.17 -22.60
CA LEU A 339 10.04 3.14 -22.80
C LEU A 339 9.81 4.02 -21.56
N MET A 340 10.44 3.66 -20.43
CA MET A 340 10.29 4.34 -19.15
C MET A 340 8.82 4.38 -18.73
N THR A 341 8.13 3.23 -18.76
CA THR A 341 6.71 3.14 -18.41
C THR A 341 6.43 2.18 -17.26
N ILE A 342 5.37 2.48 -16.51
CA ILE A 342 4.79 1.58 -15.50
C ILE A 342 3.28 1.52 -15.74
N THR A 343 2.79 0.33 -16.07
CA THR A 343 1.39 0.09 -16.41
C THR A 343 0.85 -1.12 -15.66
N MET A 344 -0.46 -1.33 -15.74
CA MET A 344 -1.08 -2.61 -15.36
C MET A 344 -1.28 -3.43 -16.63
N SER A 345 -1.21 -4.76 -16.52
CA SER A 345 -1.59 -5.63 -17.63
C SER A 345 -3.03 -5.34 -18.08
N GLU A 346 -3.31 -5.55 -19.37
CA GLU A 346 -4.66 -5.31 -19.92
C GLU A 346 -5.74 -6.08 -19.18
N GLU A 347 -5.45 -7.33 -18.81
CA GLU A 347 -6.33 -8.19 -18.03
C GLU A 347 -6.62 -7.61 -16.64
N SER A 348 -5.59 -7.22 -15.89
CA SER A 348 -5.75 -6.67 -14.54
C SER A 348 -6.48 -5.33 -14.57
N ARG A 349 -6.17 -4.49 -15.57
CA ARG A 349 -6.86 -3.22 -15.80
C ARG A 349 -8.35 -3.43 -16.11
N SER A 350 -8.65 -4.33 -17.05
CA SER A 350 -10.02 -4.67 -17.44
C SER A 350 -10.82 -5.26 -16.28
N ASP A 351 -10.22 -6.17 -15.51
CA ASP A 351 -10.86 -6.75 -14.31
C ASP A 351 -11.20 -5.68 -13.25
N LEU A 352 -10.30 -4.72 -12.99
CA LEU A 352 -10.58 -3.62 -12.06
C LEU A 352 -11.73 -2.74 -12.57
N ILE A 353 -11.71 -2.38 -13.86
CA ILE A 353 -12.77 -1.58 -14.49
C ILE A 353 -14.12 -2.31 -14.35
N SER A 354 -14.18 -3.59 -14.74
CA SER A 354 -15.41 -4.39 -14.63
C SER A 354 -15.86 -4.54 -13.17
N LYS A 355 -14.95 -4.68 -12.21
CA LYS A 355 -15.30 -4.72 -10.78
C LYS A 355 -15.92 -3.40 -10.31
N ILE A 356 -15.42 -2.26 -10.77
CA ILE A 356 -15.99 -0.95 -10.45
C ILE A 356 -17.39 -0.81 -11.07
N GLU A 357 -17.53 -1.10 -12.36
CA GLU A 357 -18.80 -0.98 -13.09
C GLU A 357 -19.87 -1.90 -12.50
N ASN A 358 -19.53 -3.14 -12.18
CA ASN A 358 -20.42 -4.09 -11.50
C ASN A 358 -20.73 -3.70 -10.04
N PHE A 359 -19.85 -2.95 -9.39
CA PHE A 359 -20.07 -2.50 -8.03
C PHE A 359 -21.15 -1.42 -7.96
N VAL A 360 -21.12 -0.49 -8.93
CA VAL A 360 -22.04 0.66 -9.01
C VAL A 360 -23.32 0.37 -9.81
N SER A 361 -23.34 -0.67 -10.64
CA SER A 361 -24.53 -1.03 -11.41
C SER A 361 -25.68 -1.53 -10.52
N GLY A 362 -26.91 -1.24 -10.93
CA GLY A 362 -28.12 -1.82 -10.36
C GLY A 362 -28.21 -3.28 -10.75
N ARG A 363 -28.21 -4.19 -9.77
CA ARG A 363 -28.18 -5.64 -10.01
C ARG A 363 -29.51 -6.21 -10.49
N ASN A 364 -30.61 -5.57 -10.11
CA ASN A 364 -31.97 -5.90 -10.51
C ASN A 364 -32.94 -4.77 -10.09
N SER A 365 -34.23 -4.91 -10.42
CA SER A 365 -35.30 -3.99 -10.04
C SER A 365 -35.47 -3.79 -8.52
N HIS A 366 -34.84 -4.63 -7.69
CA HIS A 366 -34.90 -4.60 -6.24
C HIS A 366 -33.55 -4.23 -5.59
N ASP A 367 -32.57 -3.75 -6.35
CA ASP A 367 -31.27 -3.35 -5.78
C ASP A 367 -31.45 -2.13 -4.87
N ASP A 368 -31.24 -2.33 -3.57
CA ASP A 368 -31.37 -1.29 -2.56
C ASP A 368 -30.19 -0.31 -2.54
N GLY A 369 -29.26 -0.45 -3.49
CA GLY A 369 -28.08 0.40 -3.64
C GLY A 369 -27.05 0.21 -2.54
N LYS A 370 -27.16 -0.83 -1.72
CA LYS A 370 -26.22 -1.08 -0.61
C LYS A 370 -25.23 -2.18 -0.96
N ARG A 371 -24.02 -2.04 -0.42
CA ARG A 371 -22.96 -3.04 -0.53
C ARG A 371 -22.35 -3.24 0.86
N LYS A 372 -22.02 -4.48 1.23
CA LYS A 372 -21.35 -4.80 2.50
C LYS A 372 -20.01 -4.07 2.58
N LEU A 373 -19.63 -3.56 3.76
CA LEU A 373 -18.37 -2.85 3.97
C LEU A 373 -17.14 -3.62 3.46
N VAL A 374 -17.08 -4.94 3.66
CA VAL A 374 -15.99 -5.78 3.15
C VAL A 374 -15.84 -5.70 1.62
N LYS A 375 -16.94 -5.51 0.88
CA LYS A 375 -16.90 -5.36 -0.58
C LYS A 375 -16.34 -3.99 -0.98
N TRP A 376 -16.66 -2.93 -0.24
CA TRP A 376 -16.03 -1.62 -0.41
C TRP A 376 -14.53 -1.69 -0.17
N GLN A 377 -14.11 -2.26 0.96
CA GLN A 377 -12.71 -2.37 1.34
C GLN A 377 -11.90 -3.15 0.30
N ARG A 378 -12.43 -4.26 -0.23
CA ARG A 378 -11.79 -5.03 -1.30
C ARG A 378 -11.67 -4.24 -2.61
N LEU A 379 -12.72 -3.54 -3.01
CA LEU A 379 -12.69 -2.71 -4.23
C LEU A 379 -11.68 -1.56 -4.08
N LEU A 380 -11.75 -0.83 -2.97
CA LEU A 380 -10.85 0.30 -2.71
C LEU A 380 -9.40 -0.14 -2.54
N GLY A 381 -9.15 -1.32 -1.96
CA GLY A 381 -7.81 -1.91 -1.93
C GLY A 381 -7.26 -2.14 -3.35
N HIS A 382 -8.06 -2.72 -4.24
CA HIS A 382 -7.66 -2.96 -5.64
C HIS A 382 -7.48 -1.65 -6.42
N ALA A 383 -8.39 -0.68 -6.25
CA ALA A 383 -8.27 0.62 -6.92
C ALA A 383 -7.09 1.44 -6.39
N ASN A 384 -6.83 1.40 -5.08
CA ASN A 384 -5.66 2.04 -4.49
C ASN A 384 -4.35 1.39 -4.97
N TRP A 385 -4.35 0.08 -5.21
CA TRP A 385 -3.21 -0.59 -5.82
C TRP A 385 -2.89 -0.03 -7.20
N ALA A 386 -3.91 0.18 -8.05
CA ALA A 386 -3.74 0.78 -9.36
C ALA A 386 -3.11 2.19 -9.32
N LEU A 387 -3.24 2.94 -8.23
CA LEU A 387 -2.63 4.27 -8.10
C LEU A 387 -1.09 4.27 -8.09
N ASN A 388 -0.44 3.11 -7.99
CA ASN A 388 1.00 3.00 -8.24
C ASN A 388 1.35 3.26 -9.72
N ALA A 389 0.51 2.81 -10.65
CA ALA A 389 0.64 3.06 -12.08
C ALA A 389 -0.23 4.23 -12.60
N TYR A 390 -1.22 4.68 -11.81
CA TYR A 390 -2.18 5.69 -12.23
C TYR A 390 -2.43 6.74 -11.13
N PRO A 391 -1.41 7.47 -10.65
CA PRO A 391 -1.52 8.35 -9.48
C PRO A 391 -2.52 9.50 -9.65
N LEU A 392 -2.73 9.98 -10.89
CA LEU A 392 -3.69 11.05 -11.20
C LEU A 392 -5.15 10.63 -10.93
N LEU A 393 -5.44 9.34 -10.81
CA LEU A 393 -6.80 8.85 -10.57
C LEU A 393 -7.21 8.89 -9.09
N ARG A 394 -6.27 9.22 -8.19
CA ARG A 394 -6.52 9.28 -6.74
C ARG A 394 -7.77 10.08 -6.33
N PRO A 395 -8.11 11.23 -6.95
CA PRO A 395 -9.32 11.98 -6.62
C PRO A 395 -10.61 11.15 -6.79
N GLY A 396 -10.63 10.19 -7.72
CA GLY A 396 -11.77 9.31 -7.96
C GLY A 396 -12.14 8.41 -6.77
N LEU A 397 -11.23 8.23 -5.80
CA LEU A 397 -11.47 7.39 -4.62
C LEU A 397 -11.90 8.19 -3.37
N ALA A 398 -11.78 9.52 -3.38
CA ALA A 398 -11.97 10.36 -2.19
C ALA A 398 -13.38 10.22 -1.58
N SER A 399 -14.42 10.26 -2.41
CA SER A 399 -15.81 10.11 -1.95
C SER A 399 -16.09 8.73 -1.38
N SER A 400 -15.45 7.68 -1.89
CA SER A 400 -15.61 6.32 -1.38
C SER A 400 -14.94 6.13 -0.03
N TYR A 401 -13.71 6.65 0.14
CA TYR A 401 -13.02 6.61 1.44
C TYR A 401 -13.77 7.42 2.50
N ASP A 402 -14.26 8.61 2.16
CA ASP A 402 -15.12 9.38 3.06
C ASP A 402 -16.37 8.59 3.45
N LYS A 403 -17.03 7.95 2.47
CA LYS A 403 -18.24 7.16 2.70
C LYS A 403 -18.03 6.02 3.67
N ILE A 404 -16.86 5.39 3.72
CA ILE A 404 -16.58 4.26 4.62
C ILE A 404 -15.85 4.66 5.91
N ARG A 405 -15.49 5.93 6.07
CA ARG A 405 -14.75 6.45 7.23
C ARG A 405 -15.46 6.07 8.54
N GLY A 406 -14.70 5.59 9.51
CA GLY A 406 -15.19 5.23 10.86
C GLY A 406 -16.05 3.96 10.94
N LYS A 407 -16.24 3.21 9.85
CA LYS A 407 -17.04 1.98 9.85
C LYS A 407 -16.16 0.75 10.06
N THR A 408 -16.58 -0.14 10.95
CA THR A 408 -15.78 -1.32 11.36
C THR A 408 -16.48 -2.66 11.11
N GLY A 409 -17.81 -2.71 11.10
CA GLY A 409 -18.54 -3.96 10.87
C GLY A 409 -18.46 -4.45 9.41
N SER A 410 -17.76 -5.56 9.17
CA SER A 410 -17.48 -6.10 7.82
C SER A 410 -18.75 -6.42 7.00
N SER A 411 -19.83 -6.81 7.67
CA SER A 411 -21.14 -7.14 7.08
C SER A 411 -22.07 -5.92 6.95
N TRP A 412 -21.71 -4.76 7.50
CA TRP A 412 -22.59 -3.59 7.53
C TRP A 412 -22.93 -3.10 6.12
N PRO A 413 -24.21 -2.85 5.82
CA PRO A 413 -24.62 -2.36 4.51
C PRO A 413 -24.30 -0.86 4.38
N VAL A 414 -23.58 -0.50 3.33
CA VAL A 414 -23.20 0.89 3.02
C VAL A 414 -23.80 1.30 1.68
N VAL A 415 -24.59 2.38 1.69
CA VAL A 415 -25.32 2.92 0.53
C VAL A 415 -24.37 3.57 -0.49
N LEU A 416 -24.58 3.28 -1.77
CA LEU A 416 -24.02 4.00 -2.91
C LEU A 416 -24.83 5.29 -3.14
N ASN A 417 -24.18 6.45 -3.05
CA ASN A 417 -24.82 7.72 -3.41
C ASN A 417 -24.33 8.21 -4.78
N THR A 418 -25.04 9.15 -5.37
CA THR A 418 -24.75 9.71 -6.70
C THR A 418 -23.31 10.19 -6.83
N ARG A 419 -22.76 10.81 -5.77
CA ARG A 419 -21.37 11.30 -5.73
C ARG A 419 -20.36 10.16 -5.88
N VAL A 420 -20.51 9.10 -5.07
CA VAL A 420 -19.61 7.95 -5.15
C VAL A 420 -19.71 7.27 -6.51
N VAL A 421 -20.93 7.06 -7.02
CA VAL A 421 -21.15 6.42 -8.33
C VAL A 421 -20.44 7.23 -9.42
N ARG A 422 -20.62 8.55 -9.43
CA ARG A 422 -19.96 9.45 -10.39
C ARG A 422 -18.44 9.35 -10.30
N ASP A 423 -17.86 9.45 -9.10
CA ASP A 423 -16.39 9.49 -8.93
C ASP A 423 -15.74 8.12 -9.26
N LEU A 424 -16.41 7.01 -8.93
CA LEU A 424 -15.96 5.66 -9.31
C LEU A 424 -16.07 5.42 -10.83
N LEU A 425 -17.14 5.89 -11.47
CA LEU A 425 -17.27 5.81 -12.93
C LEU A 425 -16.27 6.73 -13.64
N TRP A 426 -15.97 7.89 -13.05
CA TRP A 426 -14.87 8.75 -13.51
C TRP A 426 -13.54 8.01 -13.43
N PHE A 427 -13.26 7.33 -12.31
CA PHE A 427 -12.06 6.53 -12.13
C PHE A 427 -11.95 5.45 -13.22
N ALA A 428 -13.01 4.65 -13.42
CA ALA A 428 -13.02 3.57 -14.40
C ALA A 428 -12.85 4.08 -15.84
N ARG A 429 -13.53 5.17 -16.21
CA ARG A 429 -13.41 5.80 -17.54
C ARG A 429 -12.01 6.33 -17.79
N THR A 430 -11.45 7.02 -16.79
CA THR A 430 -10.11 7.62 -16.87
C THR A 430 -9.03 6.54 -16.92
N LEU A 431 -9.19 5.45 -16.15
CA LEU A 431 -8.30 4.29 -16.18
C LEU A 431 -8.27 3.64 -17.56
N ARG A 432 -9.42 3.52 -18.22
CA ARG A 432 -9.54 2.92 -19.56
C ARG A 432 -8.74 3.69 -20.62
N SER A 433 -8.73 5.02 -20.56
CA SER A 433 -8.05 5.86 -21.53
C SER A 433 -6.63 6.28 -21.11
N SER A 434 -6.17 5.91 -19.92
CA SER A 434 -4.87 6.31 -19.41
C SER A 434 -3.75 5.41 -19.94
N PRO A 435 -2.62 5.98 -20.42
CA PRO A 435 -1.47 5.22 -20.91
C PRO A 435 -0.60 4.61 -19.77
N GLY A 436 -0.92 4.88 -18.50
CA GLY A 436 -0.09 4.53 -17.34
C GLY A 436 0.90 5.63 -16.96
N VAL A 437 1.88 5.32 -16.10
CA VAL A 437 2.96 6.26 -15.80
C VAL A 437 3.96 6.24 -16.93
N GLN A 438 4.19 7.39 -17.55
CA GLN A 438 5.41 7.69 -18.31
C GLN A 438 6.42 8.27 -17.32
N LEU A 439 7.43 7.50 -16.91
CA LEU A 439 8.38 7.87 -15.86
C LEU A 439 9.24 9.09 -16.21
N LEU A 440 9.46 9.37 -17.50
CA LEU A 440 10.15 10.58 -17.94
C LEU A 440 9.24 11.83 -17.85
N ASP A 441 7.95 11.70 -18.17
CA ASP A 441 7.00 12.82 -18.05
C ASP A 441 6.49 13.01 -16.62
N ALA A 442 6.50 11.93 -15.83
CA ALA A 442 6.09 11.88 -14.44
C ALA A 442 7.21 12.42 -13.53
N ASN A 443 7.26 13.73 -13.44
CA ASN A 443 8.03 14.51 -12.47
C ASN A 443 9.52 14.80 -12.81
N ASP A 444 9.94 14.76 -14.08
CA ASP A 444 11.33 15.03 -14.51
C ASP A 444 11.57 16.44 -15.08
N TRP A 445 10.88 17.42 -14.51
CA TRP A 445 11.07 18.82 -14.89
C TRP A 445 10.91 19.73 -13.68
N GLN A 446 11.80 20.70 -13.53
CA GLN A 446 11.81 21.71 -12.48
C GLN A 446 11.09 22.97 -12.94
N PRO A 447 10.73 23.91 -12.07
CA PRO A 447 10.04 25.12 -12.51
C PRO A 447 10.75 25.90 -13.63
N HIS A 448 12.09 25.83 -13.72
CA HIS A 448 12.87 26.46 -14.79
C HIS A 448 12.76 25.76 -16.16
N ASP A 449 12.33 24.50 -16.17
CA ASP A 449 12.07 23.72 -17.39
C ASP A 449 10.66 23.95 -17.93
N ALA A 450 9.82 24.74 -17.25
CA ALA A 450 8.45 24.98 -17.68
C ALA A 450 8.41 25.71 -19.03
N ASP A 451 7.54 25.26 -19.94
CA ASP A 451 7.28 25.98 -21.19
C ASP A 451 6.46 27.26 -20.90
N LEU A 452 5.71 27.26 -19.79
CA LEU A 452 4.92 28.41 -19.33
C LEU A 452 4.87 28.48 -17.80
N THR A 453 5.10 29.67 -17.26
CA THR A 453 4.99 29.96 -15.82
C THR A 453 3.85 30.93 -15.54
N LEU A 454 3.05 30.61 -14.54
CA LEU A 454 1.88 31.35 -14.09
C LEU A 454 1.93 31.55 -12.59
N TYR A 455 1.45 32.69 -12.11
CA TYR A 455 1.32 33.01 -10.69
C TYR A 455 -0.14 33.27 -10.39
N CYS A 456 -0.65 32.60 -9.37
CA CYS A 456 -2.05 32.55 -8.98
C CYS A 456 -2.18 33.10 -7.56
N ASP A 457 -3.29 33.76 -7.30
CA ASP A 457 -3.69 34.25 -6.00
C ASP A 457 -5.21 34.36 -5.94
N ALA A 458 -5.77 34.24 -4.74
CA ALA A 458 -7.17 34.45 -4.52
C ALA A 458 -7.45 35.30 -3.28
N SER A 459 -8.57 36.02 -3.35
CA SER A 459 -9.18 36.70 -2.22
C SER A 459 -10.56 36.13 -1.94
N LEU A 460 -11.24 36.64 -0.90
CA LEU A 460 -12.64 36.29 -0.64
C LEU A 460 -13.61 36.89 -1.67
N THR A 461 -13.14 37.80 -2.53
CA THR A 461 -13.95 38.57 -3.47
C THR A 461 -13.53 38.42 -4.92
N GLY A 462 -12.39 37.78 -5.19
CA GLY A 462 -11.89 37.62 -6.56
C GLY A 462 -10.72 36.65 -6.70
N LEU A 463 -10.47 36.27 -7.95
CA LEU A 463 -9.37 35.40 -8.36
C LEU A 463 -8.45 36.18 -9.30
N GLY A 464 -7.14 35.99 -9.15
CA GLY A 464 -6.14 36.68 -9.96
C GLY A 464 -5.03 35.74 -10.37
N PHE A 465 -4.71 35.69 -11.67
CA PHE A 465 -3.49 35.04 -12.12
C PHE A 465 -2.83 35.80 -13.26
N TRP A 466 -1.51 35.62 -13.43
CA TRP A 466 -0.79 36.28 -14.52
C TRP A 466 0.36 35.42 -15.07
N CYS A 467 0.70 35.68 -16.32
CA CYS A 467 1.83 35.09 -17.02
C CYS A 467 2.90 36.15 -17.28
N PRO A 468 4.06 36.11 -16.57
CA PRO A 468 5.11 37.10 -16.73
C PRO A 468 5.70 37.15 -18.14
N ALA A 469 5.93 35.98 -18.75
CA ALA A 469 6.54 35.87 -20.07
C ALA A 469 5.73 36.57 -21.17
N LEU A 470 4.40 36.59 -21.03
CA LEU A 470 3.50 37.22 -21.99
C LEU A 470 2.97 38.58 -21.53
N ARG A 471 3.28 39.00 -20.29
CA ARG A 471 2.70 40.18 -19.64
C ARG A 471 1.16 40.20 -19.73
N LEU A 472 0.54 39.04 -19.49
CA LEU A 472 -0.92 38.90 -19.47
C LEU A 472 -1.40 38.68 -18.04
N GLY A 473 -2.32 39.52 -17.58
CA GLY A 473 -2.98 39.41 -16.28
C GLY A 473 -4.46 39.05 -16.46
N PHE A 474 -5.00 38.29 -15.52
CA PHE A 474 -6.39 37.82 -15.54
C PHE A 474 -7.00 38.04 -14.17
N ALA A 475 -8.17 38.70 -14.13
CA ALA A 475 -8.90 38.95 -12.90
C ALA A 475 -10.37 38.53 -13.05
N ALA A 476 -10.92 37.88 -12.03
CA ALA A 476 -12.33 37.50 -11.96
C ALA A 476 -12.93 37.95 -10.64
N GLU A 477 -14.16 38.45 -10.67
CA GLU A 477 -14.96 38.62 -9.45
C GLU A 477 -15.49 37.25 -9.04
N HIS A 478 -15.26 36.87 -7.79
CA HIS A 478 -15.67 35.57 -7.28
C HIS A 478 -15.83 35.65 -5.77
N ALA A 479 -17.08 35.54 -5.30
CA ALA A 479 -17.40 35.56 -3.88
C ALA A 479 -17.64 34.13 -3.39
N ASP A 480 -16.70 33.61 -2.60
CA ASP A 480 -16.86 32.39 -1.81
C ASP A 480 -16.05 32.58 -0.51
N HIS A 481 -16.67 32.22 0.62
CA HIS A 481 -16.08 32.40 1.95
C HIS A 481 -14.92 31.42 2.22
N ASN A 482 -14.74 30.41 1.37
CA ASN A 482 -13.67 29.43 1.53
C ASN A 482 -12.43 29.80 0.71
N ILE A 483 -11.46 30.43 1.39
CA ILE A 483 -10.20 30.85 0.76
C ILE A 483 -9.43 29.70 0.10
N ILE A 484 -9.41 28.50 0.71
CA ILE A 484 -8.71 27.33 0.16
C ILE A 484 -9.34 26.91 -1.17
N ARG A 485 -10.67 27.01 -1.28
CA ARG A 485 -11.39 26.74 -2.52
C ARG A 485 -11.02 27.79 -3.58
N ASN A 486 -10.98 29.07 -3.22
CA ASN A 486 -10.68 30.14 -4.16
C ASN A 486 -9.26 30.02 -4.71
N GLU A 487 -8.28 29.77 -3.83
CA GLU A 487 -6.89 29.52 -4.21
C GLU A 487 -6.78 28.34 -5.19
N SER A 488 -7.41 27.22 -4.85
CA SER A 488 -7.37 26.02 -5.67
C SER A 488 -8.13 26.19 -7.01
N LEU A 489 -9.23 26.96 -7.00
CA LEU A 489 -10.00 27.30 -8.21
C LEU A 489 -9.23 28.28 -9.11
N CYS A 490 -8.46 29.19 -8.53
CA CYS A 490 -7.59 30.10 -9.27
C CYS A 490 -6.49 29.30 -10.00
N VAL A 491 -5.83 28.38 -9.31
CA VAL A 491 -4.85 27.46 -9.90
C VAL A 491 -5.45 26.67 -11.07
N LEU A 492 -6.65 26.12 -10.90
CA LEU A 492 -7.34 25.40 -11.96
C LEU A 492 -7.72 26.31 -13.16
N SER A 493 -8.12 27.54 -12.89
CA SER A 493 -8.45 28.53 -13.92
C SER A 493 -7.22 28.87 -14.76
N ALA A 494 -6.08 29.10 -14.10
CA ALA A 494 -4.80 29.33 -14.76
C ALA A 494 -4.33 28.12 -15.57
N MET A 495 -4.50 26.90 -15.04
CA MET A 495 -4.20 25.65 -15.76
C MET A 495 -5.06 25.51 -17.02
N ARG A 496 -6.36 25.79 -16.94
CA ARG A 496 -7.28 25.75 -18.08
C ARG A 496 -6.88 26.75 -19.16
N TRP A 497 -6.48 27.95 -18.76
CA TRP A 497 -5.99 28.96 -19.68
C TRP A 497 -4.66 28.56 -20.34
N ALA A 498 -3.74 27.97 -19.58
CA ALA A 498 -2.48 27.47 -20.13
C ALA A 498 -2.70 26.37 -21.18
N ALA A 499 -3.60 25.43 -20.88
CA ALA A 499 -3.92 24.31 -21.76
C ALA A 499 -4.60 24.71 -23.08
N SER A 500 -5.23 25.89 -23.15
CA SER A 500 -5.89 26.40 -24.36
C SER A 500 -4.96 27.20 -25.28
N ARG A 501 -3.70 27.41 -24.90
CA ARG A 501 -2.74 28.18 -25.70
C ARG A 501 -2.33 27.45 -26.98
N THR A 502 -1.97 28.24 -27.99
CA THR A 502 -1.36 27.77 -29.25
C THR A 502 -0.08 28.58 -29.50
N PRO A 503 1.10 27.95 -29.61
CA PRO A 503 1.35 26.52 -29.41
C PRO A 503 1.04 26.10 -27.95
N LYS A 504 0.62 24.84 -27.80
CA LYS A 504 0.21 24.27 -26.51
C LYS A 504 1.45 23.99 -25.66
N PRO A 505 1.56 24.50 -24.42
CA PRO A 505 2.65 24.15 -23.53
C PRO A 505 2.52 22.69 -23.09
N THR A 506 3.64 21.97 -23.03
CA THR A 506 3.69 20.60 -22.53
C THR A 506 3.90 20.59 -21.02
N ARG A 507 4.66 21.57 -20.50
CA ARG A 507 5.02 21.73 -19.09
C ARG A 507 4.57 23.09 -18.57
N VAL A 508 3.73 23.11 -17.54
CA VAL A 508 3.15 24.34 -16.96
C VAL A 508 3.45 24.42 -15.47
N ALA A 509 4.17 25.46 -15.05
CA ALA A 509 4.42 25.77 -13.65
C ALA A 509 3.42 26.82 -13.14
N LEU A 510 2.68 26.47 -12.08
CA LEU A 510 1.70 27.31 -11.42
C LEU A 510 2.21 27.65 -10.02
N TYR A 511 2.43 28.92 -9.71
CA TYR A 511 2.81 29.37 -8.39
C TYR A 511 1.60 29.88 -7.62
N THR A 512 1.52 29.59 -6.33
CA THR A 512 0.53 30.13 -5.37
C THR A 512 1.21 30.31 -4.02
N ASP A 513 0.73 31.22 -3.19
CA ASP A 513 1.18 31.36 -1.79
C ASP A 513 0.40 30.48 -0.81
N SER A 514 -0.61 29.76 -1.30
CA SER A 514 -1.36 28.77 -0.54
C SER A 514 -0.63 27.42 -0.51
N GLN A 515 0.11 27.15 0.57
CA GLN A 515 0.71 25.83 0.80
C GLN A 515 -0.34 24.71 0.82
N VAL A 516 -1.57 24.99 1.31
CA VAL A 516 -2.67 24.02 1.30
C VAL A 516 -3.06 23.63 -0.12
N SER A 517 -3.08 24.58 -1.05
CA SER A 517 -3.36 24.30 -2.46
C SER A 517 -2.22 23.52 -3.10
N VAL A 518 -0.96 23.85 -2.79
CA VAL A 518 0.21 23.05 -3.21
C VAL A 518 0.05 21.60 -2.75
N ASP A 519 -0.20 21.36 -1.46
CA ASP A 519 -0.35 20.02 -0.89
C ASP A 519 -1.55 19.24 -1.49
N LEU A 520 -2.65 19.95 -1.81
CA LEU A 520 -3.84 19.39 -2.42
C LEU A 520 -3.57 18.86 -3.84
N PHE A 521 -2.92 19.67 -4.67
CA PHE A 521 -2.51 19.26 -6.01
C PHE A 521 -1.41 18.20 -5.93
N ASP A 522 -0.42 18.37 -5.05
CA ASP A 522 0.70 17.44 -4.90
C ASP A 522 0.23 16.03 -4.52
N SER A 523 -0.54 15.94 -3.45
CA SER A 523 -1.02 14.66 -2.96
C SER A 523 -2.07 14.02 -3.86
N MET A 524 -2.70 14.79 -4.78
CA MET A 524 -3.92 14.40 -5.51
C MET A 524 -5.03 13.91 -4.57
N LYS A 525 -5.06 14.45 -3.35
CA LYS A 525 -5.99 14.10 -2.28
C LYS A 525 -6.63 15.37 -1.77
N ALA A 526 -7.96 15.36 -1.70
CA ALA A 526 -8.73 16.48 -1.21
C ALA A 526 -9.92 16.00 -0.38
N ASP A 527 -10.36 16.85 0.54
CA ASP A 527 -11.69 16.73 1.12
C ASP A 527 -12.76 16.98 0.05
N LEU A 528 -13.97 16.48 0.30
CA LEU A 528 -15.05 16.46 -0.69
C LEU A 528 -15.40 17.81 -1.33
N PRO A 529 -15.35 18.96 -0.62
CA PRO A 529 -15.63 20.26 -1.23
C PRO A 529 -14.65 20.62 -2.36
N TYR A 530 -13.40 20.17 -2.28
CA TYR A 530 -12.34 20.54 -3.23
C TYR A 530 -12.05 19.44 -4.25
N ASN A 531 -12.52 18.20 -4.02
CA ASN A 531 -12.21 17.05 -4.89
C ASN A 531 -12.64 17.25 -6.35
N GLN A 532 -13.69 18.03 -6.61
CA GLN A 532 -14.10 18.36 -7.98
C GLN A 532 -13.08 19.21 -8.75
N ILE A 533 -12.31 20.06 -8.04
CA ILE A 533 -11.22 20.84 -8.62
C ILE A 533 -10.14 19.89 -9.12
N LEU A 534 -9.76 18.90 -8.30
CA LEU A 534 -8.76 17.89 -8.68
C LEU A 534 -9.22 17.02 -9.86
N LEU A 535 -10.47 16.56 -9.85
CA LEU A 535 -11.03 15.77 -10.97
C LEU A 535 -10.95 16.56 -12.28
N SER A 536 -11.36 17.84 -12.24
CA SER A 536 -11.33 18.74 -13.41
C SER A 536 -9.89 19.03 -13.87
N ALA A 537 -8.96 19.23 -12.92
CA ALA A 537 -7.55 19.42 -13.22
C ALA A 537 -6.96 18.21 -13.95
N VAL A 538 -7.27 17.00 -13.49
CA VAL A 538 -6.82 15.75 -14.13
C VAL A 538 -7.38 15.61 -15.53
N GLU A 539 -8.67 15.91 -15.72
CA GLU A 539 -9.27 15.90 -17.05
C GLU A 539 -8.56 16.85 -18.01
N ILE A 540 -8.21 18.06 -17.58
CA ILE A 540 -7.44 19.02 -18.39
C ILE A 540 -6.06 18.45 -18.72
N MET A 541 -5.31 18.00 -17.71
CA MET A 541 -3.96 17.45 -17.89
C MET A 541 -3.96 16.29 -18.88
N MET A 542 -4.92 15.37 -18.78
CA MET A 542 -4.99 14.20 -19.64
C MET A 542 -5.49 14.52 -21.06
N SER A 543 -6.60 15.26 -21.17
CA SER A 543 -7.20 15.59 -22.48
C SER A 543 -6.32 16.48 -23.35
N HIS A 544 -5.52 17.34 -22.71
CA HIS A 544 -4.61 18.25 -23.41
C HIS A 544 -3.16 17.74 -23.38
N SER A 545 -2.86 16.58 -22.79
CA SER A 545 -1.49 16.07 -22.63
C SER A 545 -0.54 17.12 -22.02
N VAL A 546 -1.01 17.81 -20.97
CA VAL A 546 -0.26 18.86 -20.25
C VAL A 546 0.21 18.31 -18.91
N SER A 547 1.50 18.45 -18.63
CA SER A 547 2.10 18.21 -17.32
C SER A 547 2.09 19.52 -16.53
N ALA A 548 1.13 19.68 -15.61
CA ALA A 548 1.02 20.86 -14.76
C ALA A 548 1.49 20.58 -13.34
N ARG A 549 2.22 21.51 -12.72
CA ARG A 549 2.64 21.43 -11.32
C ARG A 549 2.42 22.72 -10.58
N VAL A 550 2.12 22.59 -9.29
CA VAL A 550 1.82 23.69 -8.39
C VAL A 550 2.97 23.86 -7.42
N TYR A 551 3.48 25.08 -7.27
CA TYR A 551 4.64 25.41 -6.45
C TYR A 551 4.30 26.53 -5.47
N HIS A 552 4.88 26.46 -4.28
CA HIS A 552 4.74 27.54 -3.31
C HIS A 552 5.62 28.74 -3.69
N VAL A 553 5.06 29.95 -3.59
CA VAL A 553 5.78 31.23 -3.62
C VAL A 553 5.38 32.04 -2.38
N SER A 554 6.30 32.83 -1.82
CA SER A 554 5.90 33.72 -0.71
C SER A 554 4.98 34.82 -1.21
N GLY A 555 3.92 35.16 -0.46
CA GLY A 555 3.00 36.26 -0.81
C GLY A 555 3.72 37.60 -1.05
N THR A 556 4.85 37.85 -0.38
CA THR A 556 5.69 39.05 -0.62
C THR A 556 6.31 39.10 -2.02
N ARG A 557 6.41 37.94 -2.68
CA ARG A 557 6.87 37.79 -4.07
C ARG A 557 5.72 37.58 -5.05
N ASN A 558 4.47 37.43 -4.58
CA ASN A 558 3.27 37.19 -5.38
C ASN A 558 2.42 38.46 -5.63
N VAL A 559 3.02 39.63 -5.50
CA VAL A 559 2.31 40.93 -5.40
C VAL A 559 1.42 41.29 -6.60
N VAL A 560 1.77 40.86 -7.81
CA VAL A 560 0.95 41.12 -9.02
C VAL A 560 -0.32 40.29 -9.00
N ALA A 561 -0.22 39.01 -8.62
CA ALA A 561 -1.38 38.13 -8.52
C ALA A 561 -2.31 38.59 -7.38
N ASP A 562 -1.76 39.00 -6.23
CA ASP A 562 -2.54 39.59 -5.11
C ASP A 562 -3.27 40.89 -5.52
N ALA A 563 -2.63 41.76 -6.30
CA ALA A 563 -3.29 42.94 -6.82
C ALA A 563 -4.45 42.58 -7.76
N LEU A 564 -4.28 41.59 -8.64
CA LEU A 564 -5.32 41.12 -9.55
C LEU A 564 -6.49 40.45 -8.80
N SER A 565 -6.21 39.60 -7.81
CA SER A 565 -7.24 38.86 -7.05
C SER A 565 -8.14 39.76 -6.20
N ARG A 566 -7.62 40.93 -5.80
CA ARG A 566 -8.35 41.98 -5.06
C ARG A 566 -8.96 43.05 -5.95
N GLY A 567 -8.87 42.91 -7.27
CA GLY A 567 -9.39 43.91 -8.22
C GLY A 567 -8.60 45.22 -8.27
N ARG A 568 -7.39 45.28 -7.72
CA ARG A 568 -6.50 46.46 -7.73
C ARG A 568 -5.72 46.52 -9.05
N LEU A 569 -6.44 46.69 -10.17
CA LEU A 569 -5.89 46.55 -11.52
C LEU A 569 -4.79 47.60 -11.83
N ASP A 570 -4.98 48.84 -11.36
CA ASP A 570 -3.98 49.91 -11.54
C ASP A 570 -2.66 49.58 -10.82
N LEU A 571 -2.76 49.03 -9.60
CA LEU A 571 -1.59 48.58 -8.85
C LEU A 571 -0.89 47.41 -9.56
N ALA A 572 -1.64 46.46 -10.12
CA ALA A 572 -1.06 45.35 -10.88
C ALA A 572 -0.27 45.86 -12.11
N ALA A 573 -0.81 46.86 -12.84
CA ALA A 573 -0.15 47.49 -13.97
C ALA A 573 1.09 48.32 -13.57
N GLN A 574 1.07 48.94 -12.37
CA GLN A 574 2.25 49.63 -11.82
C GLN A 574 3.35 48.65 -11.41
N LEU A 575 2.99 47.53 -10.78
CA LEU A 575 3.92 46.49 -10.34
C LEU A 575 4.53 45.73 -11.53
N SER A 576 3.83 45.65 -12.66
CA SER A 576 4.33 45.05 -13.90
C SER A 576 4.01 45.93 -15.11
N PRO A 577 4.90 46.89 -15.45
CA PRO A 577 4.67 47.80 -16.57
C PRO A 577 4.47 47.04 -17.90
N GLY A 578 3.37 47.36 -18.59
CA GLY A 578 2.98 46.70 -19.85
C GLY A 578 2.12 45.44 -19.67
N LEU A 579 1.63 45.17 -18.45
CA LEU A 579 0.66 44.11 -18.18
C LEU A 579 -0.68 44.41 -18.87
N VAL A 580 -1.12 43.50 -19.75
CA VAL A 580 -2.45 43.55 -20.37
C VAL A 580 -3.40 42.71 -19.53
N ILE A 581 -4.39 43.36 -18.91
CA ILE A 581 -5.32 42.72 -17.98
C ILE A 581 -6.64 42.38 -18.69
N SER A 582 -7.08 41.13 -18.59
CA SER A 582 -8.35 40.64 -19.10
C SER A 582 -9.23 40.09 -17.97
N ARG A 583 -10.55 40.07 -18.19
CA ARG A 583 -11.48 39.37 -17.30
C ARG A 583 -11.63 37.91 -17.72
N PHE A 584 -11.87 37.02 -16.77
CA PHE A 584 -12.17 35.62 -17.05
C PHE A 584 -13.34 35.10 -16.19
N GLN A 585 -13.97 34.03 -16.64
CA GLN A 585 -14.98 33.30 -15.89
C GLN A 585 -14.33 32.06 -15.25
N PRO A 586 -14.29 31.92 -13.92
CA PRO A 586 -13.81 30.71 -13.27
C PRO A 586 -14.67 29.50 -13.68
N PRO A 587 -14.12 28.28 -13.78
CA PRO A 587 -14.90 27.09 -14.06
C PRO A 587 -16.03 26.89 -13.04
N ASP A 588 -17.24 26.55 -13.50
CA ASP A 588 -18.35 26.19 -12.61
C ASP A 588 -18.11 24.78 -12.06
N ILE A 589 -17.59 24.74 -10.84
CA ILE A 589 -17.28 23.52 -10.10
C ILE A 589 -18.11 23.57 -8.83
N SER A 590 -19.42 23.56 -9.00
CA SER A 590 -20.36 23.45 -7.90
C SER A 590 -20.29 22.05 -7.28
N PRO A 591 -20.09 21.90 -5.95
CA PRO A 591 -20.46 20.64 -5.31
C PRO A 591 -21.96 20.44 -5.58
N PRO A 592 -22.42 19.24 -6.01
CA PRO A 592 -23.84 19.05 -6.26
C PRO A 592 -24.59 19.43 -4.99
N SER A 593 -25.49 20.41 -5.13
CA SER A 593 -26.43 20.80 -4.10
C SER A 593 -27.14 19.52 -3.66
N VAL A 594 -27.02 19.18 -2.38
CA VAL A 594 -27.74 18.05 -1.80
C VAL A 594 -29.18 18.49 -1.68
N HIS A 595 -29.95 18.41 -2.76
CA HIS A 595 -31.38 18.38 -2.66
C HIS A 595 -31.74 16.98 -2.17
N VAL A 596 -32.22 16.87 -0.94
CA VAL A 596 -32.80 15.63 -0.40
C VAL A 596 -34.27 15.62 -0.85
N PRO A 597 -34.65 14.86 -1.90
CA PRO A 597 -36.06 14.70 -2.22
C PRO A 597 -36.61 13.73 -1.18
N ASN A 598 -37.61 14.18 -0.42
CA ASN A 598 -38.37 13.41 0.58
C ASN A 598 -37.66 13.17 1.93
N ALA A 599 -37.36 14.25 2.66
CA ALA A 599 -37.57 14.19 4.11
C ALA A 599 -39.09 14.11 4.34
N ARG A 600 -39.61 12.90 4.57
CA ARG A 600 -41.00 12.72 5.05
C ARG A 600 -41.16 13.58 6.31
N ILE A 601 -42.02 14.58 6.23
CA ILE A 601 -42.50 15.37 7.37
C ILE A 601 -42.95 14.37 8.45
N PRO A 602 -42.50 14.48 9.71
CA PRO A 602 -43.01 13.64 10.77
C PRO A 602 -44.52 13.89 10.91
N ARG A 603 -45.33 12.85 10.71
CA ARG A 603 -46.76 12.91 10.99
C ARG A 603 -46.95 13.30 12.46
N SER A 604 -47.55 14.47 12.68
CA SER A 604 -48.04 14.89 13.98
C SER A 604 -48.94 13.79 14.56
N ARG A 605 -48.61 13.26 15.73
CA ARG A 605 -49.52 12.43 16.52
C ARG A 605 -50.71 13.29 16.95
N ARG A 606 -51.83 13.21 16.22
CA ARG A 606 -53.16 13.51 16.77
C ARG A 606 -53.68 12.23 17.41
N GLY A 607 -54.09 12.36 18.67
CA GLY A 607 -54.52 11.26 19.52
C GLY A 607 -55.88 10.70 19.14
N ALA A 608 -56.18 9.57 19.78
CA ALA A 608 -57.49 9.21 20.29
C ALA A 608 -57.35 7.88 21.05
N LYS A 609 -57.61 7.92 22.36
CA LYS A 609 -58.44 6.93 23.07
C LYS A 609 -58.71 7.43 24.49
N ASP A 610 -59.84 8.11 24.61
CA ASP A 610 -60.76 8.08 25.76
C ASP A 610 -61.05 6.60 26.14
N SER A 611 -61.40 6.14 27.33
CA SER A 611 -62.01 6.63 28.60
C SER A 611 -62.08 5.38 29.55
N PRO A 612 -62.67 5.35 30.78
CA PRO A 612 -63.43 6.38 31.51
C PRO A 612 -63.05 6.56 33.01
N SER A 613 -63.72 7.56 33.59
CA SER A 613 -63.78 8.04 34.97
C SER A 613 -64.35 7.08 36.03
N ALA A 614 -63.75 7.10 37.22
CA ALA A 614 -64.34 6.95 38.57
C ALA A 614 -63.17 7.07 39.58
N ALA A 615 -63.17 7.73 40.73
CA ALA A 615 -64.15 8.49 41.51
C ALA A 615 -63.36 9.43 42.45
N SER A 616 -64.00 10.54 42.85
CA SER A 616 -63.68 11.40 44.01
C SER A 616 -63.69 10.58 45.32
N VAL A 617 -62.93 10.85 46.39
CA VAL A 617 -62.89 12.01 47.31
C VAL A 617 -61.64 11.77 48.19
N ASP A 618 -60.66 12.69 48.23
CA ASP A 618 -60.40 13.63 49.35
C ASP A 618 -60.15 12.93 50.70
N ASP A 619 -58.92 13.01 51.22
CA ASP A 619 -58.56 13.93 52.33
C ASP A 619 -57.20 13.58 52.94
N GLY A 620 -56.43 14.62 53.29
CA GLY A 620 -55.23 14.51 54.12
C GLY A 620 -54.05 15.34 53.62
N THR A 621 -54.10 16.66 53.84
CA THR A 621 -52.96 17.57 53.64
C THR A 621 -51.70 16.99 54.29
N VAL A 622 -50.71 16.78 53.42
CA VAL A 622 -49.69 15.72 53.46
C VAL A 622 -48.79 15.77 54.69
N THR A 623 -48.67 14.63 55.38
CA THR A 623 -47.68 14.41 56.45
C THR A 623 -46.79 13.20 56.19
N LEU A 624 -45.51 13.41 56.56
CA LEU A 624 -44.31 12.55 56.59
C LEU A 624 -43.49 12.47 55.31
#